data_AF-A0A9N9A4Z8-F1
#
_entry.id   AF-A0A9N9A4Z8-F1
#
_cell.length_a   1.000
_cell.length_b   1.000
_cell.length_c   1.000
_cell.angle_alpha   90.00
_cell.angle_beta   90.00
_cell.angle_gamma   90.00
#
_symmetry.space_group_name_H-M   'P 1'
#
loop_
_entity.id
_entity.type
_entity.pdbx_description
1 polymer ?
#
loop_
_entity_poly.entity_id
_entity_poly.type
_entity_poly.pdbx_seq_one_letter_code
_entity_poly.pdbx_strand_id
1 'polypeptide(L)'
;MQQYPLTSSTHSGSSTVGPSTVPQFVVIYDQMQQSWKHPVVHYVFEDEPFPLIAQKDRCVLVDLKEDGESVADCHSLSHTFQVTDCKVSLTPQMNAAGQGGKEPSSATGLMLTIEGISNSKSIRSRGNQLGFRDEFDQSSSIFGLDGLVYDYKRRNDLMRQLFSKDTP
;
A
#
# COMPACT_ATOMS: atom_id res chain seq x y z
N MET A 1 3.48 37.10 8.66
CA MET A 1 3.34 35.73 8.12
C MET A 1 2.48 35.83 6.87
N GLN A 2 3.06 35.61 5.69
CA GLN A 2 2.31 35.63 4.43
C GLN A 2 1.80 34.21 4.15
N GLN A 3 0.47 34.06 4.03
CA GLN A 3 -0.17 32.83 3.57
C GLN A 3 -0.28 32.91 2.04
N TYR A 4 0.22 31.89 1.34
CA TYR A 4 -0.02 31.70 -0.09
C TYR A 4 -1.41 31.07 -0.30
N PRO A 5 -2.19 31.46 -1.33
CA PRO A 5 -3.44 30.80 -1.63
C PRO A 5 -3.18 29.43 -2.28
N LEU A 6 -3.79 28.38 -1.74
CA LEU A 6 -3.97 27.09 -2.42
C LEU A 6 -5.00 27.31 -3.53
N THR A 7 -4.57 27.32 -4.79
CA THR A 7 -5.48 27.33 -5.93
C THR A 7 -5.99 25.92 -6.17
N SER A 8 -7.13 25.58 -5.59
CA SER A 8 -7.94 24.45 -6.02
C SER A 8 -8.65 24.84 -7.32
N SER A 9 -8.18 24.30 -8.46
CA SER A 9 -8.85 24.46 -9.75
C SER A 9 -10.15 23.66 -9.75
N THR A 10 -11.27 24.33 -9.53
CA THR A 10 -12.61 23.77 -9.76
C THR A 10 -12.90 23.82 -11.26
N HIS A 11 -12.86 22.67 -11.93
CA HIS A 11 -13.40 22.56 -13.30
C HIS A 11 -14.90 22.29 -13.22
N SER A 12 -15.68 23.31 -13.57
CA SER A 12 -17.13 23.25 -13.79
C SER A 12 -17.41 22.58 -15.14
N GLY A 13 -17.27 21.26 -15.21
CA GLY A 13 -17.83 20.43 -16.28
C GLY A 13 -19.20 19.92 -15.84
N SER A 14 -20.22 20.11 -16.67
CA SER A 14 -21.55 19.55 -16.42
C SER A 14 -21.50 18.02 -16.47
N SER A 15 -21.34 17.37 -15.32
CA SER A 15 -21.59 15.95 -15.15
C SER A 15 -22.84 15.79 -14.28
N THR A 16 -23.80 15.02 -14.79
CA THR A 16 -24.85 14.44 -13.96
C THR A 16 -24.23 13.88 -12.69
N VAL A 17 -24.76 14.27 -11.52
CA VAL A 17 -24.30 13.82 -10.19
C VAL A 17 -24.60 12.33 -10.05
N GLY A 18 -23.80 11.50 -10.71
CA GLY A 18 -23.68 10.09 -10.41
C GLY A 18 -22.81 9.93 -9.16
N PRO A 19 -23.01 8.86 -8.37
CA PRO A 19 -22.10 8.56 -7.27
C PRO A 19 -20.67 8.46 -7.82
N SER A 20 -19.73 9.15 -7.17
CA SER A 20 -18.31 9.01 -7.47
C SER A 20 -17.95 7.52 -7.35
N THR A 21 -17.52 6.90 -8.45
CA THR A 21 -17.21 5.48 -8.52
C THR A 21 -15.88 5.14 -7.86
N VAL A 22 -15.06 6.14 -7.56
CA VAL A 22 -13.75 5.91 -6.94
C VAL A 22 -13.84 5.83 -5.41
N PRO A 23 -12.91 5.09 -4.76
CA PRO A 23 -12.78 5.10 -3.31
C PRO A 23 -12.68 6.51 -2.74
N GLN A 24 -13.46 6.83 -1.71
CA GLN A 24 -13.41 8.13 -1.03
C GLN A 24 -12.40 8.13 0.12
N PHE A 25 -12.11 6.94 0.66
CA PHE A 25 -11.18 6.73 1.74
C PHE A 25 -10.09 5.77 1.30
N VAL A 26 -8.84 6.10 1.59
CA VAL A 26 -7.70 5.22 1.32
C VAL A 26 -6.87 5.09 2.58
N VAL A 27 -6.50 3.85 2.91
CA VAL A 27 -5.64 3.54 4.05
C VAL A 27 -4.58 2.52 3.65
N ILE A 28 -3.42 2.63 4.30
CA ILE A 28 -2.37 1.62 4.25
C ILE A 28 -2.22 0.99 5.64
N TYR A 29 -2.30 -0.33 5.70
CA TYR A 29 -1.96 -1.11 6.89
C TYR A 29 -0.57 -1.72 6.75
N ASP A 30 0.35 -1.30 7.61
CA ASP A 30 1.68 -1.88 7.71
C ASP A 30 1.66 -3.04 8.72
N GLN A 31 1.72 -4.26 8.21
CA GLN A 31 1.67 -5.49 9.01
C GLN A 31 2.91 -5.67 9.89
N MET A 32 4.08 -5.15 9.49
CA MET A 32 5.27 -5.26 10.31
C MET A 32 5.23 -4.27 11.49
N GLN A 33 4.75 -3.05 11.24
CA GLN A 33 4.62 -2.01 12.27
C GLN A 33 3.29 -2.05 13.04
N GLN A 34 2.34 -2.89 12.60
CA GLN A 34 0.96 -2.96 13.11
C GLN A 34 0.31 -1.56 13.17
N SER A 35 0.45 -0.79 12.08
CA SER A 35 0.04 0.63 12.05
C SER A 35 -0.77 0.98 10.80
N TRP A 36 -1.78 1.82 10.98
CA TRP A 36 -2.60 2.38 9.90
C TRP A 36 -2.10 3.77 9.53
N LYS A 37 -2.00 4.06 8.23
CA LYS A 37 -1.54 5.35 7.68
C LYS A 37 -2.49 5.82 6.58
N HIS A 38 -2.71 7.14 6.52
CA HIS A 38 -3.39 7.78 5.40
C HIS A 38 -2.37 8.28 4.38
N PRO A 39 -2.31 7.71 3.17
CA PRO A 39 -1.42 8.20 2.12
C PRO A 39 -1.96 9.49 1.50
N VAL A 40 -1.08 10.23 0.82
CA VAL A 40 -1.51 11.23 -0.16
C VAL A 40 -2.00 10.47 -1.40
N VAL A 41 -3.20 10.78 -1.87
CA VAL A 41 -3.87 10.05 -2.97
C VAL A 41 -4.04 10.97 -4.17
N HIS A 42 -3.74 10.44 -5.35
CA HIS A 42 -3.99 11.09 -6.64
C HIS A 42 -4.70 10.09 -7.54
N TYR A 43 -5.92 10.42 -7.97
CA TYR A 43 -6.61 9.69 -9.01
C TYR A 43 -6.13 10.21 -10.37
N VAL A 44 -5.91 9.30 -11.31
CA VAL A 44 -5.51 9.60 -12.68
C VAL A 44 -6.45 8.84 -13.58
N PHE A 45 -7.17 9.55 -14.44
CA PHE A 45 -8.08 8.97 -15.43
C PHE A 45 -7.39 8.91 -16.80
N GLU A 46 -7.93 8.13 -17.73
CA GLU A 46 -7.32 7.86 -19.05
C GLU A 46 -7.03 9.13 -19.86
N ASP A 47 -7.86 10.17 -19.72
CA ASP A 47 -7.73 11.45 -20.42
C ASP A 47 -6.77 12.45 -19.72
N GLU A 48 -6.18 12.07 -18.59
CA GLU A 48 -5.32 12.95 -17.78
C GLU A 48 -3.84 12.55 -17.87
N PRO A 49 -2.91 13.53 -17.92
CA PRO A 49 -1.50 13.23 -17.88
C PRO A 49 -1.08 12.70 -16.50
N PHE A 50 -0.21 11.69 -16.49
CA PHE A 50 0.29 11.12 -15.24
C PHE A 50 1.07 12.17 -14.41
N PRO A 51 0.80 12.31 -13.09
CA PRO A 51 1.38 13.37 -12.28
C PRO A 51 2.89 13.18 -12.11
N LEU A 52 3.65 14.22 -12.49
CA LEU A 52 5.11 14.28 -12.34
C LEU A 52 5.59 14.31 -10.87
N ILE A 53 4.68 14.58 -9.93
CA ILE A 53 4.93 14.76 -8.49
C ILE A 53 5.00 13.43 -7.74
N ALA A 54 4.62 12.31 -8.35
CA ALA A 54 4.87 10.99 -7.78
C ALA A 54 6.39 10.82 -7.68
N GLN A 55 6.97 11.09 -6.50
CA GLN A 55 8.35 10.79 -6.18
C GLN A 55 8.51 9.29 -6.47
N LYS A 56 9.16 8.98 -7.60
CA LYS A 56 9.05 7.67 -8.28
C LYS A 56 9.41 6.46 -7.41
N ASP A 57 10.01 6.70 -6.26
CA ASP A 57 10.59 5.65 -5.41
C ASP A 57 9.78 5.39 -4.12
N ARG A 58 8.62 6.05 -3.92
CA ARG A 58 7.79 5.92 -2.70
C ARG A 58 6.28 6.04 -2.94
N CYS A 59 5.77 5.43 -4.00
CA CYS A 59 4.33 5.34 -4.24
C CYS A 59 3.85 3.90 -4.39
N VAL A 60 2.54 3.73 -4.26
CA VAL A 60 1.81 2.51 -4.63
C VAL A 60 0.90 2.90 -5.79
N LEU A 61 0.98 2.14 -6.88
CA LEU A 61 0.10 2.25 -8.03
C LEU A 61 -1.04 1.26 -7.87
N VAL A 62 -2.28 1.73 -8.01
CA VAL A 62 -3.47 0.90 -7.92
C VAL A 62 -4.28 1.13 -9.17
N ASP A 63 -4.45 0.08 -9.95
CA ASP A 63 -5.32 0.08 -11.11
C ASP A 63 -6.69 -0.42 -10.66
N LEU A 64 -7.69 0.44 -10.79
CA LEU A 64 -9.09 0.09 -10.53
C LEU A 64 -9.76 -0.34 -11.84
N LYS A 65 -10.75 -1.22 -11.74
CA LYS A 65 -11.62 -1.51 -12.88
C LYS A 65 -12.58 -0.34 -13.13
N GLU A 66 -13.29 -0.39 -14.26
CA GLU A 66 -14.31 0.59 -14.65
C GLU A 66 -15.40 0.80 -13.57
N ASP A 67 -15.66 -0.23 -12.75
CA ASP A 67 -16.61 -0.15 -11.64
C ASP A 67 -16.13 0.76 -10.48
N GLY A 68 -14.82 0.96 -10.33
CA GLY A 68 -14.18 1.62 -9.18
C GLY A 68 -14.35 0.89 -7.83
N GLU A 69 -15.04 -0.25 -7.84
CA GLU A 69 -15.31 -1.13 -6.69
C GLU A 69 -14.37 -2.34 -6.65
N SER A 70 -13.69 -2.63 -7.76
CA SER A 70 -12.77 -3.75 -7.90
C SER A 70 -11.36 -3.28 -8.23
N VAL A 71 -10.36 -3.90 -7.59
CA VAL A 71 -8.95 -3.72 -7.95
C VAL A 71 -8.62 -4.61 -9.14
N ALA A 72 -8.04 -4.03 -10.19
CA ALA A 72 -7.47 -4.75 -11.32
C ALA A 72 -6.03 -5.20 -11.02
N ASP A 73 -5.22 -4.28 -10.49
CA ASP A 73 -3.83 -4.55 -10.12
C ASP A 73 -3.32 -3.58 -9.04
N CYS A 74 -2.23 -3.96 -8.34
CA CYS A 74 -1.63 -3.14 -7.30
C CYS A 74 -0.12 -3.38 -7.17
N HIS A 75 0.67 -2.33 -7.38
CA HIS A 75 2.13 -2.39 -7.38
C HIS A 75 2.76 -1.39 -6.42
N SER A 76 3.65 -1.87 -5.56
CA SER A 76 4.53 -0.98 -4.81
C SER A 76 5.76 -0.61 -5.64
N LEU A 77 6.03 0.69 -5.77
CA LEU A 77 7.31 1.21 -6.28
C LEU A 77 8.24 1.60 -5.12
N SER A 78 7.84 1.35 -3.88
CA SER A 78 8.62 1.69 -2.69
C SER A 78 9.66 0.61 -2.37
N HIS A 79 10.91 1.01 -2.20
CA HIS A 79 11.98 0.10 -1.74
C HIS A 79 11.85 -0.32 -0.27
N THR A 80 11.00 0.36 0.50
CA THR A 80 10.86 0.15 1.95
C THR A 80 9.49 -0.39 2.34
N PHE A 81 8.61 -0.64 1.38
CA PHE A 81 7.25 -1.13 1.63
C PHE A 81 6.83 -2.02 0.46
N GLN A 82 6.44 -3.26 0.74
CA GLN A 82 5.92 -4.17 -0.26
C GLN A 82 4.45 -4.45 0.01
N VAL A 83 3.60 -4.30 -1.02
CA VAL A 83 2.17 -4.61 -0.94
C VAL A 83 1.98 -6.12 -0.80
N THR A 84 1.07 -6.52 0.08
CA THR A 84 0.67 -7.91 0.32
C THR A 84 -0.79 -8.16 -0.02
N ASP A 85 -1.68 -7.17 0.15
CA ASP A 85 -3.10 -7.25 -0.20
C ASP A 85 -3.62 -5.86 -0.61
N CYS A 86 -4.65 -5.83 -1.45
CA CYS A 86 -5.29 -4.58 -1.89
C CYS A 86 -6.75 -4.84 -2.23
N LYS A 87 -7.67 -4.20 -1.51
CA LYS A 87 -9.11 -4.41 -1.66
C LYS A 87 -9.91 -3.13 -1.48
N VAL A 88 -11.00 -3.03 -2.21
CA VAL A 88 -12.03 -2.01 -1.99
C VAL A 88 -13.16 -2.63 -1.18
N SER A 89 -13.65 -1.89 -0.19
CA SER A 89 -14.78 -2.28 0.65
C SER A 89 -15.67 -1.08 0.94
N LEU A 90 -16.86 -1.32 1.45
CA LEU A 90 -17.69 -0.24 2.00
C LEU A 90 -17.04 0.32 3.26
N THR A 91 -17.16 1.64 3.44
CA THR A 91 -16.74 2.30 4.67
C THR A 91 -17.48 1.74 5.88
N PRO A 92 -16.76 1.42 6.97
CA PRO A 92 -17.38 1.04 8.23
C PRO A 92 -18.33 2.15 8.71
N GLN A 93 -19.62 1.82 8.88
CA GLN A 93 -20.60 2.75 9.43
C GLN A 93 -20.52 2.72 10.95
N MET A 94 -20.16 3.83 11.57
CA MET A 94 -20.22 3.98 13.02
C MET A 94 -21.66 4.34 13.41
N ASN A 95 -22.45 3.36 13.83
CA ASN A 95 -23.74 3.62 14.47
C ASN A 95 -23.49 4.23 15.84
N ALA A 96 -23.40 5.56 15.91
CA ALA A 96 -23.51 6.26 17.18
C ALA A 96 -24.93 6.02 17.71
N ALA A 97 -25.07 5.14 18.70
CA ALA A 97 -26.31 4.91 19.42
C ALA A 97 -26.66 6.16 20.24
N GLY A 98 -27.18 7.18 19.57
CA GLY A 98 -27.69 8.42 20.15
C GLY A 98 -29.02 8.73 19.46
N GLN A 99 -30.08 8.76 20.24
CA GLN A 99 -31.48 8.94 19.85
C GLN A 99 -31.71 9.99 18.75
N GLY A 100 -32.54 9.59 17.78
CA GLY A 100 -33.55 10.47 17.20
C GLY A 100 -33.24 11.07 15.83
N GLY A 101 -33.92 10.56 14.79
CA GLY A 101 -34.12 11.30 13.55
C GLY A 101 -33.95 10.46 12.30
N LYS A 102 -35.01 10.43 11.49
CA LYS A 102 -35.12 9.76 10.19
C LYS A 102 -33.94 10.05 9.25
N GLU A 103 -33.43 8.99 8.63
CA GLU A 103 -33.19 8.78 7.19
C GLU A 103 -32.09 7.69 7.08
N PRO A 104 -32.27 6.59 6.33
CA PRO A 104 -31.17 5.72 5.99
C PRO A 104 -30.30 6.48 4.98
N SER A 105 -29.32 7.26 5.45
CA SER A 105 -28.35 7.89 4.55
C SER A 105 -27.53 6.78 3.90
N SER A 106 -27.99 6.36 2.72
CA SER A 106 -27.39 5.38 1.82
C SER A 106 -26.06 5.88 1.25
N ALA A 107 -25.11 6.19 2.12
CA ALA A 107 -23.80 6.71 1.77
C ALA A 107 -22.71 5.90 2.49
N THR A 108 -22.71 4.58 2.25
CA THR A 108 -21.51 3.77 2.47
C THR A 108 -20.51 4.13 1.39
N GLY A 109 -19.71 5.18 1.59
CA GLY A 109 -18.63 5.53 0.67
C GLY A 109 -17.65 4.36 0.50
N LEU A 110 -16.97 4.27 -0.63
CA LEU A 110 -15.97 3.25 -0.90
C LEU A 110 -14.66 3.54 -0.15
N MET A 111 -14.02 2.48 0.34
CA MET A 111 -12.77 2.50 1.07
C MET A 111 -11.77 1.54 0.42
N LEU A 112 -10.64 2.06 -0.04
CA LEU A 112 -9.50 1.28 -0.51
C LEU A 112 -8.58 0.97 0.67
N THR A 113 -8.39 -0.31 0.93
CA THR A 113 -7.46 -0.81 1.94
C THR A 113 -6.29 -1.48 1.24
N ILE A 114 -5.09 -0.95 1.48
CA ILE A 114 -3.83 -1.52 0.99
C ILE A 114 -3.11 -2.09 2.20
N GLU A 115 -2.78 -3.38 2.19
CA GLU A 115 -1.95 -4.00 3.20
C GLU A 115 -0.54 -4.22 2.65
N GLY A 116 0.45 -4.13 3.51
CA GLY A 116 1.82 -4.46 3.14
C GLY A 116 2.76 -4.56 4.32
N ILE A 117 4.02 -4.84 4.01
CA ILE A 117 5.10 -5.00 4.98
C ILE A 117 6.18 -3.97 4.69
N SER A 118 6.55 -3.18 5.71
CA SER A 118 7.72 -2.29 5.58
C SER A 118 9.02 -2.98 5.96
N ASN A 119 10.15 -2.39 5.55
CA ASN A 119 11.47 -2.87 5.95
C ASN A 119 11.83 -2.30 7.34
N SER A 120 12.30 -3.16 8.25
CA SER A 120 12.57 -2.82 9.66
C SER A 120 13.65 -1.75 9.88
N LYS A 121 14.40 -1.38 8.84
CA LYS A 121 15.48 -0.37 8.91
C LYS A 121 14.97 1.03 9.28
N SER A 122 13.69 1.33 9.12
CA SER A 122 13.15 2.67 9.39
C SER A 122 12.97 3.01 10.89
N ILE A 123 12.87 2.01 11.78
CA ILE A 123 12.59 2.25 13.22
C ILE A 123 13.83 2.74 13.99
N ARG A 124 15.06 2.51 13.50
CA ARG A 124 16.29 2.82 14.26
C ARG A 124 16.83 4.25 14.08
N SER A 125 16.23 5.10 13.25
CA SER A 125 16.82 6.42 12.94
C SER A 125 16.55 7.55 13.95
N ARG A 126 15.94 7.28 15.12
CA ARG A 126 15.62 8.33 16.12
C ARG A 126 16.19 8.13 17.53
N GLY A 127 17.25 7.36 17.70
CA GLY A 127 17.91 7.29 19.01
C GLY A 127 19.31 6.71 18.95
N ASN A 128 20.26 7.47 19.50
CA ASN A 128 21.63 7.11 19.87
C ASN A 128 22.71 7.21 18.79
N GLN A 129 23.18 8.45 18.66
CA GLN A 129 24.60 8.78 18.64
C GLN A 129 25.34 8.03 19.77
N LEU A 130 25.99 6.91 19.48
CA LEU A 130 27.18 6.39 20.19
C LEU A 130 27.73 5.21 19.39
N GLY A 131 28.92 5.39 18.83
CA GLY A 131 29.54 4.43 17.91
C GLY A 131 29.87 3.11 18.58
N PHE A 132 29.24 2.05 18.11
CA PHE A 132 29.76 0.68 18.15
C PHE A 132 29.46 0.04 16.79
N ARG A 133 30.52 -0.53 16.19
CA ARG A 133 30.54 -1.18 14.88
C ARG A 133 29.43 -2.22 14.75
N ASP A 134 28.50 -1.99 13.82
CA ASP A 134 27.62 -3.04 13.28
C ASP A 134 28.41 -3.89 12.28
N GLU A 135 29.20 -4.82 12.80
CA GLU A 135 29.98 -5.81 12.02
C GLU A 135 29.14 -7.07 11.68
N PHE A 136 27.82 -6.94 11.53
CA PHE A 136 26.93 -8.06 11.20
C PHE A 136 25.70 -7.71 10.34
N ASP A 137 25.79 -6.66 9.50
CA ASP A 137 24.70 -6.27 8.56
C ASP A 137 25.08 -6.49 7.08
N GLN A 138 25.62 -7.67 6.75
CA GLN A 138 25.93 -8.08 5.36
C GLN A 138 25.04 -9.23 4.83
N SER A 139 23.93 -9.58 5.49
CA SER A 139 23.07 -10.67 5.01
C SER A 139 21.96 -10.23 4.04
N SER A 140 21.80 -8.93 3.75
CA SER A 140 20.83 -8.44 2.75
C SER A 140 21.43 -8.12 1.38
N SER A 141 22.75 -8.27 1.20
CA SER A 141 23.42 -8.04 -0.09
C SER A 141 24.78 -8.74 -0.16
N ILE A 142 24.81 -10.06 -0.31
CA ILE A 142 26.05 -10.74 -0.71
C ILE A 142 25.88 -11.70 -1.89
N PHE A 143 24.66 -12.17 -2.14
CA PHE A 143 24.32 -12.85 -3.38
C PHE A 143 23.04 -12.22 -3.94
N GLY A 144 23.08 -11.81 -5.20
CA GLY A 144 21.89 -11.31 -5.91
C GLY A 144 20.78 -12.36 -5.92
N LEU A 145 19.60 -11.99 -6.45
CA LEU A 145 18.43 -12.87 -6.54
C LEU A 145 18.80 -14.24 -7.15
N ASP A 146 19.70 -14.24 -8.14
CA ASP A 146 20.20 -15.47 -8.78
C ASP A 146 20.90 -16.43 -7.80
N GLY A 147 21.70 -15.90 -6.87
CA GLY A 147 22.35 -16.72 -5.86
C GLY A 147 21.37 -17.23 -4.81
N LEU A 148 20.40 -16.42 -4.41
CA LEU A 148 19.33 -16.86 -3.50
C LEU A 148 18.47 -17.97 -4.14
N VAL A 149 18.14 -17.83 -5.43
CA VAL A 149 17.40 -18.84 -6.19
C VAL A 149 18.24 -20.11 -6.36
N TYR A 150 19.54 -19.99 -6.61
CA TYR A 150 20.45 -21.13 -6.67
C TYR A 150 20.48 -21.90 -5.35
N ASP A 151 20.67 -21.21 -4.22
CA ASP A 151 20.73 -21.82 -2.89
C ASP A 151 19.39 -22.43 -2.47
N TYR A 152 18.27 -21.79 -2.83
CA TYR A 152 16.95 -22.34 -2.63
C TYR A 152 16.77 -23.65 -3.39
N LYS A 153 17.08 -23.68 -4.69
CA LYS A 153 16.99 -24.89 -5.53
C LYS A 153 17.85 -26.02 -4.96
N ARG A 154 19.12 -25.71 -4.64
CA ARG A 154 20.07 -26.67 -4.09
C ARG A 154 19.58 -27.30 -2.78
N ARG A 155 19.05 -26.50 -1.86
CA ARG A 155 18.47 -27.02 -0.61
C ARG A 155 17.23 -27.87 -0.86
N ASN A 156 16.35 -27.43 -1.76
CA ASN A 156 15.14 -28.16 -2.07
C ASN A 156 15.44 -29.54 -2.70
N ASP A 157 16.47 -29.61 -3.55
CA ASP A 157 16.94 -30.87 -4.14
C ASP A 157 17.52 -31.81 -3.08
N LEU A 158 18.28 -31.28 -2.10
CA LEU A 158 18.76 -32.06 -0.96
C LEU A 158 17.61 -32.60 -0.10
N MET A 159 16.58 -31.78 0.17
CA MET A 159 15.38 -32.23 0.89
C MET A 159 14.69 -33.37 0.14
N ARG A 160 14.53 -33.26 -1.18
CA ARG A 160 13.95 -34.34 -2.01
C ARG A 160 14.76 -35.63 -1.93
N GLN A 161 16.09 -35.53 -1.92
CA GLN A 161 16.96 -36.71 -1.77
C GLN A 161 16.85 -37.36 -0.39
N LEU A 162 16.67 -36.58 0.67
CA LEU A 162 16.42 -37.12 2.02
C LEU A 162 15.09 -37.86 2.06
N PHE A 163 14.01 -37.24 1.58
CA PHE A 163 12.68 -37.86 1.56
C PHE A 163 12.55 -39.04 0.60
N SER A 164 13.44 -39.18 -0.39
CA SER A 164 13.47 -40.33 -1.30
C SER A 164 14.21 -41.54 -0.72
N LYS A 165 14.94 -41.37 0.38
CA LYS A 165 15.70 -42.45 1.04
C LYS A 165 14.92 -43.16 2.17
N ASP A 166 13.75 -42.64 2.54
CA ASP A 166 12.92 -43.14 3.64
C ASP A 166 11.73 -44.01 3.17
N THR A 167 11.70 -44.44 1.91
CA THR A 167 10.69 -45.40 1.43
C THR A 167 11.30 -46.81 1.43
N PRO A 168 10.83 -47.75 2.28
CA PRO A 168 11.30 -49.14 2.27
C PRO A 168 10.94 -49.89 0.98
#